data_AF-A0A2M8KRS5-F1
#
_entry.id   AF-A0A2M8KRS5-F1
#
_cell.length_a   1.000
_cell.length_b   1.000
_cell.length_c   1.000
_cell.angle_alpha   90.00
_cell.angle_beta   90.00
_cell.angle_gamma   90.00
#
_symmetry.space_group_name_H-M   'P 1'
#
loop_
_entity.id
_entity.type
_entity.pdbx_description
1 polymer ?
#
loop_
_entity_poly.entity_id
_entity_poly.type
_entity_poly.pdbx_seq_one_letter_code
_entity_poly.pdbx_strand_id
1 'polypeptide(L)'
;TESVNTTSADAVIQFDNTLLAVDSVADGTFYPTVLHSDNNGTLVISGIVNSVDAVVSGKGELATITFKGLTAGTASVKFDCTQGQLNDSNISKSETSSESDIDILTCSSLTAGSYIITSNGSSNTPTPTGATPTTAGTVTATPTSIPNTGSFNMVALIPQLMLAGLFILIGAIPLLL
;
A
#
# COMPACT_ATOMS: atom_id res chain seq x y z
N THR A 1 -3.89 -9.58 21.55
CA THR A 1 -4.18 -8.94 20.27
C THR A 1 -5.08 -9.87 19.50
N GLU A 2 -6.35 -9.51 19.36
CA GLU A 2 -7.27 -10.27 18.51
C GLU A 2 -6.87 -10.12 17.05
N SER A 3 -6.97 -11.20 16.28
CA SER A 3 -6.68 -11.19 14.86
C SER A 3 -7.83 -10.55 14.09
N VAL A 4 -7.52 -9.62 13.20
CA VAL A 4 -8.49 -8.96 12.33
C VAL A 4 -8.71 -9.81 11.07
N ASN A 5 -9.96 -9.91 10.62
CA ASN A 5 -10.31 -10.57 9.35
C ASN A 5 -9.95 -9.67 8.17
N THR A 6 -9.19 -10.23 7.22
CA THR A 6 -8.71 -9.55 6.02
C THR A 6 -9.14 -10.32 4.77
N THR A 7 -9.31 -9.57 3.68
CA THR A 7 -9.69 -10.09 2.35
C THR A 7 -8.53 -10.04 1.37
N SER A 8 -7.61 -9.09 1.56
CA SER A 8 -6.44 -8.92 0.71
C SER A 8 -5.28 -8.25 1.43
N ALA A 9 -4.10 -8.37 0.85
CA ALA A 9 -2.93 -7.58 1.19
C ALA A 9 -2.12 -7.29 -0.08
N ASP A 10 -1.66 -6.06 -0.22
CA ASP A 10 -0.72 -5.66 -1.25
C ASP A 10 0.61 -5.27 -0.60
N ALA A 11 1.69 -5.79 -1.16
CA ALA A 11 3.05 -5.36 -0.89
C ALA A 11 3.62 -4.71 -2.14
N VAL A 12 3.82 -3.40 -2.10
CA VAL A 12 4.51 -2.64 -3.15
C VAL A 12 5.93 -2.41 -2.68
N ILE A 13 6.91 -3.05 -3.32
CA ILE A 13 8.30 -3.07 -2.89
C ILE A 13 9.15 -2.31 -3.90
N GLN A 14 9.84 -1.27 -3.43
CA GLN A 14 10.82 -0.52 -4.20
C GLN A 14 12.24 -1.07 -3.95
N PHE A 15 13.00 -1.27 -5.02
CA PHE A 15 14.40 -1.69 -4.98
C PHE A 15 15.24 -0.98 -6.05
N ASP A 16 16.55 -0.88 -5.83
CA ASP A 16 17.47 -0.34 -6.83
C ASP A 16 17.72 -1.37 -7.93
N ASN A 17 17.10 -1.18 -9.08
CA ASN A 17 17.20 -2.08 -10.24
C ASN A 17 18.57 -2.05 -10.97
N THR A 18 19.47 -1.15 -10.59
CA THR A 18 20.85 -1.12 -11.10
C THR A 18 21.78 -2.03 -10.28
N LEU A 19 21.38 -2.31 -9.03
CA LEU A 19 22.11 -3.15 -8.09
C LEU A 19 21.46 -4.53 -7.91
N LEU A 20 20.13 -4.62 -7.97
CA LEU A 20 19.36 -5.84 -7.77
C LEU A 20 18.43 -6.11 -8.95
N ALA A 21 18.13 -7.38 -9.19
CA ALA A 21 16.99 -7.80 -9.98
C ALA A 21 16.24 -8.89 -9.24
N VAL A 22 14.93 -8.97 -9.43
CA VAL A 22 14.14 -10.11 -8.94
C VAL A 22 14.60 -11.35 -9.70
N ASP A 23 14.97 -12.39 -8.97
CA ASP A 23 15.32 -13.70 -9.52
C ASP A 23 14.09 -14.62 -9.49
N SER A 24 13.42 -14.68 -8.35
CA SER A 24 12.16 -15.42 -8.19
C SER A 24 11.31 -14.85 -7.06
N VAL A 25 10.00 -15.08 -7.15
CA VAL A 25 9.04 -14.89 -6.07
C VAL A 25 8.41 -16.24 -5.76
N ALA A 26 8.54 -16.70 -4.52
CA ALA A 26 7.85 -17.87 -4.02
C ALA A 26 6.61 -17.41 -3.27
N ASP A 27 5.45 -17.89 -3.69
CA ASP A 27 4.17 -17.53 -3.06
C ASP A 27 4.10 -18.06 -1.63
N GLY A 28 3.66 -17.21 -0.71
CA GLY A 28 3.33 -17.62 0.65
C GLY A 28 1.98 -18.33 0.70
N THR A 29 1.65 -18.87 1.87
CA THR A 29 0.44 -19.68 2.06
C THR A 29 -0.63 -18.98 2.88
N PHE A 30 -0.42 -17.71 3.25
CA PHE A 30 -1.38 -16.99 4.11
C PHE A 30 -2.67 -16.64 3.36
N TYR A 31 -2.56 -16.24 2.09
CA TYR A 31 -3.69 -16.08 1.19
C TYR A 31 -3.74 -17.27 0.21
N PRO A 32 -4.94 -17.70 -0.21
CA PRO A 32 -5.10 -18.84 -1.12
C PRO A 32 -4.61 -18.53 -2.54
N THR A 33 -4.61 -17.26 -2.93
CA THR A 33 -4.11 -16.80 -4.22
C THR A 33 -3.10 -15.69 -3.98
N VAL A 34 -1.93 -15.83 -4.60
CA VAL A 34 -0.88 -14.80 -4.63
C VAL A 34 -0.58 -14.47 -6.08
N LEU A 35 -0.51 -13.19 -6.39
CA LEU A 35 -0.16 -12.65 -7.70
C LEU A 35 1.03 -11.71 -7.52
N HIS A 36 1.92 -11.65 -8.51
CA HIS A 36 3.03 -10.72 -8.45
C HIS A 36 3.40 -10.21 -9.84
N SER A 37 3.93 -8.98 -9.89
CA SER A 37 4.50 -8.40 -11.10
C SER A 37 5.68 -7.50 -10.76
N ASP A 38 6.76 -7.64 -11.51
CA ASP A 38 7.95 -6.79 -11.44
C ASP A 38 7.90 -5.79 -12.59
N ASN A 39 8.05 -4.52 -12.27
CA ASN A 39 8.26 -3.46 -13.23
C ASN A 39 9.36 -2.51 -12.76
N ASN A 40 10.57 -2.76 -13.23
CA ASN A 40 11.68 -1.80 -13.26
C ASN A 40 11.98 -1.12 -11.90
N GLY A 41 12.27 -1.92 -10.88
CA GLY A 41 12.59 -1.42 -9.54
C GLY A 41 11.37 -1.34 -8.61
N THR A 42 10.19 -1.73 -9.09
CA THR A 42 8.99 -1.91 -8.28
C THR A 42 8.45 -3.32 -8.46
N LEU A 43 8.34 -4.07 -7.37
CA LEU A 43 7.68 -5.37 -7.31
C LEU A 43 6.37 -5.23 -6.55
N VAL A 44 5.25 -5.56 -7.19
CA VAL A 44 3.93 -5.62 -6.56
C VAL A 44 3.58 -7.07 -6.30
N ILE A 45 3.17 -7.39 -5.07
CA ILE A 45 2.69 -8.71 -4.67
C ILE A 45 1.33 -8.55 -4.00
N SER A 46 0.32 -9.24 -4.50
CA SER A 46 -1.06 -9.19 -4.01
C SER A 46 -1.48 -10.57 -3.52
N GLY A 47 -1.90 -10.66 -2.26
CA GLY A 47 -2.56 -11.82 -1.69
C GLY A 47 -4.06 -11.57 -1.60
N ILE A 48 -4.88 -12.48 -2.12
CA ILE A 48 -6.33 -12.32 -2.17
C ILE A 48 -7.05 -13.61 -1.77
N VAL A 49 -8.19 -13.45 -1.10
CA VAL A 49 -9.16 -14.54 -0.90
C VAL A 49 -9.84 -14.92 -2.23
N ASN A 50 -10.44 -16.10 -2.30
CA ASN A 50 -11.02 -16.66 -3.53
C ASN A 50 -12.55 -16.48 -3.65
N SER A 51 -13.20 -15.85 -2.67
CA SER A 51 -14.63 -15.52 -2.71
C SER A 51 -14.93 -14.28 -1.86
N VAL A 52 -16.08 -13.66 -2.11
CA VAL A 52 -16.50 -12.41 -1.43
C VAL A 52 -16.78 -12.58 0.06
N ASP A 53 -17.12 -13.80 0.50
CA ASP A 53 -17.40 -14.12 1.92
C ASP A 53 -16.19 -14.76 2.62
N ALA A 54 -15.10 -15.01 1.88
CA ALA A 54 -13.90 -15.60 2.45
C ALA A 54 -13.06 -14.52 3.14
N VAL A 55 -12.52 -14.88 4.31
CA VAL A 55 -11.62 -14.05 5.09
C VAL A 55 -10.49 -14.89 5.63
N VAL A 56 -9.33 -14.27 5.82
CA VAL A 56 -8.22 -14.86 6.57
C VAL A 56 -7.94 -14.00 7.80
N SER A 57 -7.36 -14.59 8.84
CA SER A 57 -6.95 -13.86 10.05
C SER A 57 -5.70 -14.50 10.63
N GLY A 58 -4.94 -13.73 11.40
CA GLY A 58 -3.72 -14.20 12.05
C GLY A 58 -2.46 -13.60 11.46
N LYS A 59 -1.38 -14.37 11.49
CA LYS A 59 -0.08 -14.01 10.93
C LYS A 59 0.36 -15.10 9.97
N GLY A 60 0.95 -14.72 8.85
CA GLY A 60 1.54 -15.65 7.91
C GLY A 60 2.41 -14.94 6.90
N GLU A 61 2.97 -15.73 5.99
CA GLU A 61 3.82 -15.25 4.92
C GLU A 61 2.99 -14.94 3.67
N LEU A 62 3.19 -13.74 3.11
CA LEU A 62 2.60 -13.34 1.84
C LEU A 62 3.41 -13.90 0.66
N ALA A 63 4.74 -13.73 0.69
CA ALA A 63 5.67 -14.26 -0.30
C ALA A 63 7.12 -14.15 0.21
N THR A 64 7.99 -14.97 -0.38
CA THR A 64 9.45 -14.86 -0.26
C THR A 64 10.04 -14.41 -1.59
N ILE A 65 10.84 -13.33 -1.57
CA ILE A 65 11.48 -12.76 -2.75
C ILE A 65 12.96 -13.12 -2.74
N THR A 66 13.45 -13.71 -3.83
CA THR A 66 14.87 -13.90 -4.07
C THR A 66 15.35 -12.85 -5.05
N PHE A 67 16.33 -12.04 -4.62
CA PHE A 67 17.02 -11.10 -5.48
C PHE A 67 18.37 -11.65 -5.93
N LYS A 68 18.72 -11.39 -7.18
CA LYS A 68 20.10 -11.51 -7.66
C LYS A 68 20.80 -10.15 -7.60
N GLY A 69 22.03 -10.15 -7.09
CA GLY A 69 22.90 -8.98 -7.18
C GLY A 69 23.45 -8.81 -8.60
N LEU A 70 23.32 -7.61 -9.15
CA LEU A 70 23.81 -7.25 -10.48
C LEU A 70 25.18 -6.59 -10.40
N THR A 71 25.32 -5.62 -9.49
CA THR A 71 26.52 -4.78 -9.34
C THR A 71 26.88 -4.68 -7.87
N ALA A 72 28.19 -4.65 -7.56
CA ALA A 72 28.65 -4.43 -6.20
C ALA A 72 28.22 -3.05 -5.70
N GLY A 73 27.74 -2.98 -4.46
CA GLY A 73 27.17 -1.76 -3.88
C GLY A 73 26.27 -2.07 -2.69
N THR A 74 25.65 -1.03 -2.13
CA THR A 74 24.65 -1.17 -1.07
C THR A 74 23.27 -0.92 -1.66
N ALA A 75 22.45 -1.97 -1.76
CA ALA A 75 21.09 -1.89 -2.27
C ALA A 75 20.08 -1.75 -1.13
N SER A 76 19.09 -0.90 -1.31
CA SER A 76 17.94 -0.76 -0.41
C SER A 76 16.73 -1.49 -0.99
N VAL A 77 15.97 -2.16 -0.12
CA VAL A 77 14.66 -2.75 -0.44
C VAL A 77 13.67 -2.23 0.59
N LYS A 78 12.60 -1.58 0.16
CA LYS A 78 11.64 -0.94 1.05
C LYS A 78 10.22 -1.12 0.54
N PHE A 79 9.25 -1.12 1.45
CA PHE A 79 7.85 -1.00 1.08
C PHE A 79 7.53 0.45 0.68
N ASP A 80 6.73 0.63 -0.35
CA ASP A 80 6.00 1.87 -0.61
C ASP A 80 4.76 1.87 0.28
N CYS A 81 4.68 2.80 1.22
CA CYS A 81 3.59 2.88 2.17
C CYS A 81 3.48 4.29 2.73
N THR A 82 2.32 4.90 2.57
CA THR A 82 1.91 6.18 3.09
C THR A 82 0.63 5.97 3.89
N GLN A 83 0.64 6.32 5.17
CA GLN A 83 -0.49 6.02 6.05
C GLN A 83 -1.80 6.58 5.50
N GLY A 84 -2.79 5.70 5.29
CA GLY A 84 -4.11 6.06 4.76
C GLY A 84 -4.19 6.19 3.24
N GLN A 85 -3.14 5.83 2.50
CA GLN A 85 -3.24 5.56 1.07
C GLN A 85 -3.63 4.09 0.84
N LEU A 86 -4.28 3.84 -0.30
CA LEU A 86 -4.85 2.53 -0.65
C LEU A 86 -4.27 1.97 -1.95
N ASN A 87 -3.39 2.75 -2.60
CA ASN A 87 -2.80 2.45 -3.91
C ASN A 87 -1.30 2.13 -3.81
N ASP A 88 -0.80 1.92 -2.59
CA ASP A 88 0.54 1.45 -2.23
C ASP A 88 0.40 0.15 -1.41
N SER A 89 1.37 -0.17 -0.55
CA SER A 89 1.25 -1.35 0.32
C SER A 89 0.09 -1.15 1.30
N ASN A 90 -0.80 -2.14 1.41
CA ASN A 90 -1.98 -2.09 2.26
C ASN A 90 -2.40 -3.49 2.72
N ILE A 91 -3.21 -3.57 3.78
CA ILE A 91 -3.90 -4.80 4.19
C ILE A 91 -5.38 -4.48 4.35
N SER A 92 -6.20 -5.06 3.47
CA SER A 92 -7.63 -4.77 3.41
C SER A 92 -8.40 -5.57 4.44
N LYS A 93 -9.09 -4.87 5.35
CA LYS A 93 -9.99 -5.43 6.35
C LYS A 93 -11.35 -5.79 5.74
N SER A 94 -11.92 -6.92 6.14
CA SER A 94 -13.20 -7.41 5.61
C SER A 94 -14.43 -6.60 6.05
N GLU A 95 -14.39 -6.04 7.26
CA GLU A 95 -15.55 -5.43 7.91
C GLU A 95 -15.28 -3.97 8.21
N THR A 96 -15.80 -3.06 7.39
CA THR A 96 -15.66 -1.62 7.62
C THR A 96 -16.95 -0.86 7.37
N SER A 97 -17.33 -0.03 8.33
CA SER A 97 -18.39 0.97 8.22
C SER A 97 -17.91 2.29 7.60
N SER A 98 -16.63 2.44 7.26
CA SER A 98 -16.04 3.68 6.71
C SER A 98 -14.78 3.41 5.89
N GLU A 99 -14.63 4.12 4.77
CA GLU A 99 -13.53 3.98 3.80
C GLU A 99 -12.13 4.20 4.41
N SER A 100 -12.03 4.96 5.51
CA SER A 100 -10.76 5.24 6.19
C SER A 100 -10.23 4.09 7.05
N ASP A 101 -11.06 3.08 7.31
CA ASP A 101 -10.73 1.95 8.19
C ASP A 101 -10.44 0.65 7.42
N ILE A 102 -10.35 0.75 6.08
CA ILE A 102 -10.17 -0.41 5.20
C ILE A 102 -8.72 -0.92 5.21
N ASP A 103 -7.75 -0.03 5.38
CA ASP A 103 -6.34 -0.41 5.48
C ASP A 103 -5.91 -0.48 6.96
N ILE A 104 -5.51 -1.68 7.39
CA ILE A 104 -4.99 -1.91 8.73
C ILE A 104 -3.46 -1.93 8.79
N LEU A 105 -2.78 -1.67 7.67
CA LEU A 105 -1.34 -1.59 7.64
C LEU A 105 -0.84 -0.32 8.35
N THR A 106 0.10 -0.51 9.26
CA THR A 106 0.79 0.59 9.93
C THR A 106 2.14 0.80 9.25
N CYS A 107 2.26 1.80 8.38
CA CYS A 107 3.47 1.99 7.57
C CYS A 107 4.75 2.15 8.42
N SER A 108 4.66 2.74 9.61
CA SER A 108 5.80 2.89 10.52
C SER A 108 6.31 1.58 11.13
N SER A 109 5.56 0.49 11.00
CA SER A 109 5.98 -0.85 11.39
C SER A 109 6.78 -1.59 10.32
N LEU A 110 6.81 -1.07 9.09
CA LEU A 110 7.54 -1.66 7.98
C LEU A 110 9.03 -1.37 8.12
N THR A 111 9.84 -2.40 7.95
CA THR A 111 11.31 -2.30 8.02
C THR A 111 11.89 -2.34 6.62
N ALA A 112 12.72 -1.34 6.28
CA ALA A 112 13.51 -1.37 5.06
C ALA A 112 14.74 -2.28 5.26
N GLY A 113 15.06 -3.06 4.23
CA GLY A 113 16.29 -3.85 4.16
C GLY A 113 17.42 -3.07 3.49
N SER A 114 18.65 -3.31 3.94
CA SER A 114 19.87 -2.80 3.33
C SER A 114 20.84 -3.95 3.13
N TYR A 115 21.29 -4.15 1.89
CA TYR A 115 22.04 -5.32 1.46
C TYR A 115 23.34 -4.91 0.79
N ILE A 116 24.46 -5.44 1.29
CA ILE A 116 25.78 -5.22 0.69
C ILE A 116 26.03 -6.33 -0.33
N ILE A 117 26.14 -5.94 -1.59
CA ILE A 117 26.46 -6.83 -2.70
C ILE A 117 27.96 -6.77 -2.92
N THR A 118 28.63 -7.91 -2.75
CA THR A 118 30.07 -8.05 -3.00
C THR A 118 30.32 -8.81 -4.30
N SER A 119 31.38 -8.46 -5.01
CA SER A 119 31.78 -9.11 -6.27
C SER A 119 32.19 -10.59 -6.13
N ASN A 120 32.37 -11.07 -4.89
CA ASN A 120 32.63 -12.47 -4.60
C ASN A 120 31.29 -13.12 -4.20
N GLY A 121 30.72 -13.95 -5.08
CA GLY A 121 29.35 -14.51 -4.99
C GLY A 121 29.07 -15.48 -3.83
N SER A 122 29.47 -15.14 -2.61
CA SER A 122 29.08 -15.87 -1.41
C SER A 122 27.73 -15.35 -0.92
N SER A 123 26.75 -16.25 -0.84
CA SER A 123 25.41 -15.96 -0.31
C SER A 123 25.52 -15.61 1.18
N ASN A 124 25.33 -14.35 1.52
CA ASN A 124 25.22 -13.92 2.90
C ASN A 124 23.73 -13.85 3.27
N THR A 125 23.31 -14.59 4.29
CA THR A 125 21.97 -14.48 4.86
C THR A 125 21.83 -13.10 5.53
N PRO A 126 20.86 -12.27 5.14
CA PRO A 126 20.69 -10.95 5.74
C PRO A 126 20.29 -11.06 7.22
N THR A 127 20.91 -10.25 8.06
CA THR A 127 20.50 -10.05 9.46
C THR A 127 19.68 -8.76 9.54
N PRO A 128 18.44 -8.77 10.07
CA PRO A 128 17.68 -7.55 10.28
C PRO A 128 18.42 -6.61 11.25
N THR A 129 18.73 -5.40 10.79
CA THR A 129 19.30 -4.37 11.67
C THR A 129 18.17 -3.73 12.47
N GLY A 130 18.06 -4.11 13.75
CA GLY A 130 17.18 -3.42 14.70
C GLY A 130 17.59 -1.96 14.88
N ALA A 131 16.61 -1.06 15.00
CA ALA A 131 16.84 0.36 15.20
C ALA A 131 17.63 0.62 16.51
N THR A 132 18.79 1.26 16.38
CA THR A 132 19.51 1.82 17.53
C THR A 132 18.74 3.05 18.05
N PRO A 133 18.49 3.18 19.37
CA PRO A 133 17.84 4.36 19.90
C PRO A 133 18.84 5.54 19.90
N THR A 134 18.59 6.54 19.04
CA THR A 134 19.32 7.81 19.08
C THR A 134 18.65 8.76 20.07
N THR A 135 19.42 9.20 21.05
CA THR A 135 19.06 10.17 22.10
C THR A 135 18.50 11.48 21.53
N ALA A 136 17.42 11.95 22.14
CA ALA A 136 16.73 13.20 21.81
C ALA A 136 17.62 14.43 21.93
N GLY A 137 17.79 15.16 20.82
CA GLY A 137 18.27 16.54 20.79
C GLY A 137 17.11 17.49 20.53
N THR A 138 16.87 18.42 21.44
CA THR A 138 15.86 19.48 21.34
C THR A 138 16.14 20.38 20.14
N VAL A 139 15.17 20.50 19.22
CA VAL A 139 15.17 21.55 18.19
C VAL A 139 13.84 22.29 18.21
N THR A 140 13.95 23.60 18.45
CA THR A 140 12.91 24.62 18.45
C THR A 140 12.25 24.72 17.07
N ALA A 141 10.92 24.68 17.02
CA ALA A 141 10.14 24.85 15.80
C ALA A 141 10.07 26.32 15.36
N THR A 142 10.41 26.56 14.09
CA THR A 142 10.06 27.78 13.35
C THR A 142 9.13 27.37 12.20
N PRO A 143 7.92 27.93 12.05
CA PRO A 143 7.05 27.56 10.95
C PRO A 143 7.46 28.30 9.68
N THR A 144 7.70 27.56 8.59
CA THR A 144 7.78 28.12 7.23
C THR A 144 6.77 27.38 6.36
N SER A 145 5.84 28.15 5.80
CA SER A 145 4.71 27.73 4.98
C SER A 145 5.10 26.95 3.71
N ILE A 146 4.27 25.97 3.36
CA ILE A 146 4.33 25.20 2.11
C ILE A 146 3.58 25.96 1.01
N PRO A 147 4.13 26.15 -0.20
CA PRO A 147 3.39 26.70 -1.32
C PRO A 147 2.32 25.71 -1.81
N ASN A 148 1.11 26.25 -2.01
CA ASN A 148 -0.06 25.59 -2.55
C ASN A 148 0.15 25.27 -4.05
N THR A 149 0.09 23.99 -4.44
CA THR A 149 -0.03 23.61 -5.86
C THR A 149 -1.26 22.73 -6.07
N GLY A 150 -2.27 23.33 -6.69
CA GLY A 150 -3.14 22.69 -7.67
C GLY A 150 -4.12 21.64 -7.15
N SER A 151 -5.25 22.09 -6.59
CA SER A 151 -6.45 21.27 -6.51
C SER A 151 -7.00 20.97 -7.92
N PHE A 152 -6.94 19.72 -8.37
CA PHE A 152 -7.80 19.26 -9.46
C PHE A 152 -9.20 19.03 -8.90
N ASN A 153 -10.08 19.99 -9.15
CA ASN A 153 -11.47 19.95 -8.73
C ASN A 153 -12.30 19.05 -9.67
N MET A 154 -12.31 17.73 -9.42
CA MET A 154 -13.16 16.80 -10.18
C MET A 154 -14.67 16.94 -9.86
N VAL A 155 -15.03 17.79 -8.89
CA VAL A 155 -16.42 18.05 -8.47
C VAL A 155 -17.06 19.24 -9.22
N ALA A 156 -16.36 19.84 -10.19
CA ALA A 156 -16.87 20.95 -11.00
C ALA A 156 -17.52 20.55 -12.35
N LEU A 157 -17.67 19.25 -12.65
CA LEU A 157 -18.22 18.76 -13.92
C LEU A 157 -19.64 18.16 -13.83
N ILE A 158 -20.33 18.25 -12.69
CA ILE A 158 -21.67 17.66 -12.49
C ILE A 158 -22.77 18.68 -12.08
N PRO A 159 -22.91 19.86 -12.71
CA PRO A 159 -24.21 20.54 -12.61
C PRO A 159 -24.82 21.01 -13.95
N GLN A 160 -24.63 20.26 -15.05
CA GLN A 160 -25.30 20.57 -16.33
C GLN A 160 -26.39 19.58 -16.78
N LEU A 161 -26.77 18.60 -15.96
CA LEU A 161 -27.85 17.66 -16.28
C LEU A 161 -29.13 17.78 -15.41
N MET A 162 -29.24 18.80 -14.56
CA MET A 162 -30.43 19.04 -13.72
C MET A 162 -31.22 20.28 -14.13
N LEU A 163 -31.32 20.57 -15.44
CA LEU A 163 -32.20 21.65 -15.96
C LEU A 163 -33.22 21.18 -17.02
N ALA A 164 -33.46 19.86 -17.12
CA ALA A 164 -34.53 19.30 -17.96
C ALA A 164 -35.67 18.62 -17.16
N GLY A 165 -35.58 18.60 -15.82
CA GLY A 165 -36.56 17.91 -14.96
C GLY A 165 -37.64 18.77 -14.31
N LEU A 166 -37.64 20.10 -14.51
CA LEU A 166 -38.51 21.02 -13.75
C LEU A 166 -39.76 21.52 -14.50
N PHE A 167 -40.15 20.92 -15.62
CA PHE A 167 -41.40 21.28 -16.32
C PHE A 167 -42.54 20.25 -16.22
N ILE A 168 -42.40 19.19 -15.41
CA ILE A 168 -43.52 18.24 -15.18
C ILE A 168 -43.80 18.14 -13.68
N LEU A 169 -44.26 19.23 -13.06
CA LEU A 169 -44.86 19.19 -11.71
C LEU A 169 -45.75 20.42 -11.39
N ILE A 170 -46.32 21.08 -12.41
CA ILE A 170 -47.50 22.00 -12.25
C ILE A 170 -48.75 21.32 -12.83
N GLY A 171 -48.87 20.01 -12.62
CA GLY A 171 -49.95 19.18 -13.17
C GLY A 171 -50.53 18.23 -12.15
N ALA A 172 -50.62 18.61 -10.88
CA ALA A 172 -51.35 17.84 -9.87
C ALA A 172 -51.63 18.70 -8.62
N ILE A 173 -52.59 19.61 -8.70
CA ILE A 173 -53.31 20.09 -7.51
C ILE A 173 -54.56 19.18 -7.37
N PRO A 174 -54.72 18.42 -6.27
CA PRO A 174 -55.95 17.69 -6.01
C PRO A 174 -56.93 18.53 -5.17
N LEU A 175 -58.17 18.62 -5.69
CA LEU A 175 -59.42 18.22 -5.02
C LEU A 175 -60.01 19.04 -3.83
N LEU A 176 -61.30 19.41 -3.99
CA LEU A 176 -62.36 19.64 -2.98
C LEU A 176 -62.22 20.80 -1.96
N LEU A 177 -62.84 21.95 -2.25
CA LEU A 177 -64.12 22.41 -1.68
C LEU A 177 -64.61 23.66 -2.43
#